data_AF-A0A7V9M051-F1
#
_entry.id   AF-A0A7V9M051-F1
#
_cell.length_a   1.000
_cell.length_b   1.000
_cell.length_c   1.000
_cell.angle_alpha   90.00
_cell.angle_beta   90.00
_cell.angle_gamma   90.00
#
_symmetry.space_group_name_H-M   'P 1'
#
loop_
_entity.id
_entity.type
_entity.pdbx_description
1 polymer ?
#
loop_
_entity_poly.entity_id
_entity_poly.type
_entity_poly.pdbx_seq_one_letter_code
_entity_poly.pdbx_strand_id
1 'polypeptide(L)' 'PKATIWCGDIDDELTAKGYIVPGLGDAGDLAYGVKVQM' A
#
# COMPACT_ATOMS: atom_id res chain seq x y z
N PRO A 1 -22.60 -5.15 -7.29
CA PRO A 1 -21.42 -5.35 -6.42
C PRO A 1 -21.82 -5.80 -5.00
N LYS A 2 -21.38 -7.00 -4.56
CA LYS A 2 -21.62 -7.55 -3.22
C LYS A 2 -20.30 -8.02 -2.59
N ALA A 3 -19.38 -7.09 -2.36
CA ALA A 3 -18.13 -7.35 -1.64
C ALA A 3 -18.19 -6.66 -0.28
N THR A 4 -17.78 -7.36 0.78
CA THR A 4 -17.57 -6.77 2.10
C THR A 4 -16.08 -6.51 2.24
N ILE A 5 -15.70 -5.25 2.44
CA ILE A 5 -14.31 -4.84 2.61
C ILE A 5 -14.03 -4.71 4.10
N TRP A 6 -12.98 -5.37 4.55
CA TRP A 6 -12.46 -5.24 5.91
C TRP A 6 -11.11 -4.54 5.81
N CYS A 7 -11.01 -3.36 6.40
CA CYS A 7 -9.81 -2.54 6.40
C CYS A 7 -9.44 -2.15 7.83
N GLY A 8 -8.14 -2.17 8.16
CA GLY A 8 -7.66 -1.83 9.50
C GLY A 8 -7.58 -0.33 9.74
N ASP A 9 -7.29 0.43 8.69
CA ASP A 9 -7.27 1.89 8.68
C ASP A 9 -7.67 2.42 7.30
N ILE A 10 -8.12 3.67 7.22
CA ILE A 10 -8.47 4.33 5.95
C ILE A 10 -7.71 5.65 5.89
N ASP A 11 -6.77 5.75 4.96
CA ASP A 11 -5.95 6.94 4.72
C ASP A 11 -6.66 7.98 3.84
N ASP A 12 -6.11 9.21 3.84
CA ASP A 12 -6.74 10.41 3.30
C ASP A 12 -6.67 10.51 1.77
N GLU A 13 -5.51 10.23 1.18
CA GLU A 13 -5.29 10.49 -0.24
C GLU A 13 -4.30 9.53 -0.92
N LEU A 14 -4.27 9.63 -2.25
CA LEU A 14 -3.28 8.97 -3.10
C LEU A 14 -2.38 10.02 -3.75
N THR A 15 -1.06 9.79 -3.69
CA THR A 15 -0.10 10.55 -4.50
C THR A 15 -0.33 10.34 -6.00
N ALA A 16 0.22 11.22 -6.83
CA ALA A 16 0.24 11.04 -8.29
C ALA A 16 0.94 9.75 -8.77
N LYS A 17 1.77 9.13 -7.92
CA LYS A 17 2.43 7.84 -8.18
C LYS A 17 1.60 6.64 -7.69
N GLY A 18 0.42 6.86 -7.10
CA GLY A 18 -0.47 5.80 -6.62
C GLY A 18 -0.14 5.26 -5.23
N TYR A 19 0.75 5.90 -4.47
CA TYR A 19 0.97 5.57 -3.06
C TYR A 19 -0.08 6.24 -2.18
N ILE A 20 -0.54 5.51 -1.16
CA ILE A 20 -1.45 5.99 -0.13
C ILE A 20 -0.68 6.92 0.83
N VAL A 21 -1.29 8.05 1.23
CA VAL A 21 -0.72 9.06 2.14
C VAL A 21 -1.67 9.28 3.33
N PRO A 22 -1.17 9.26 4.58
CA PRO A 22 0.21 9.06 5.00
C PRO A 22 0.78 7.66 4.68
N GLY A 23 -0.04 6.60 4.73
CA GLY A 23 0.31 5.26 4.30
C GLY A 23 1.62 4.69 4.88
N LEU A 24 2.17 3.65 4.23
CA LEU A 24 3.41 2.99 4.66
C LEU A 24 4.50 2.90 3.58
N GLY A 25 4.22 3.33 2.34
CA GLY A 25 5.13 3.12 1.20
C GLY A 25 4.98 1.72 0.59
N ASP A 26 6.09 1.10 0.15
CA ASP A 26 6.06 -0.23 -0.48
C ASP A 26 6.02 -1.35 0.58
N ALA A 27 4.83 -1.93 0.77
CA ALA A 27 4.61 -3.01 1.72
C ALA A 27 5.46 -4.26 1.38
N GLY A 28 5.73 -4.51 0.10
CA GLY A 28 6.50 -5.66 -0.35
C GLY A 28 7.97 -5.52 0.04
N ASP A 29 8.56 -4.36 -0.23
CA ASP A 29 9.94 -4.09 0.14
C ASP A 29 10.13 -4.09 1.66
N LEU A 30 9.15 -3.59 2.42
CA LEU A 30 9.20 -3.64 3.90
C LEU A 30 9.07 -5.06 4.46
N ALA A 31 8.27 -5.92 3.83
CA ALA A 31 8.03 -7.28 4.31
C ALA A 31 9.12 -8.29 3.88
N TYR A 32 9.68 -8.11 2.68
CA TYR A 32 10.55 -9.11 2.05
C TYR A 32 11.93 -8.57 1.67
N GLY A 33 12.20 -7.29 1.93
CA GLY A 33 13.40 -6.61 1.50
C GLY A 33 13.30 -6.13 0.05
N VAL A 34 14.27 -5.29 -0.34
CA VAL A 34 14.32 -4.69 -1.67
C VAL A 34 14.41 -5.76 -2.77
N LYS A 35 13.72 -5.52 -3.88
CA LYS A 35 13.80 -6.39 -5.05
C LYS A 35 15.24 -6.57 -5.53
N VAL A 36 15.74 -7.79 -5.42
CA VAL A 36 16.99 -8.22 -6.06
C VAL A 36 16.66 -8.68 -7.47
N GLN A 37 17.03 -7.88 -8.46
CA GLN A 37 16.95 -8.26 -9.87
C GLN A 37 18.34 -8.74 -10.30
N MET A 38 18.45 -10.05 -10.61
CA MET A 38 19.65 -10.64 -11.21
C MET A 38 19.75 -10.32 -12.71
#